data_AF-C1A189-F1
#
_entry.id   AF-C1A189-F1
#
_cell.length_a   1.000
_cell.length_b   1.000
_cell.length_c   1.000
_cell.angle_alpha   90.00
_cell.angle_beta   90.00
_cell.angle_gamma   90.00
#
_symmetry.space_group_name_H-M   'P 1'
#
loop_
_entity.id
_entity.type
_entity.pdbx_description
1 polymer ?
#
loop_
_entity_poly.entity_id
_entity_poly.type
_entity_poly.pdbx_seq_one_letter_code
_entity_poly.pdbx_strand_id
1 'polypeptide(L)'
;MSAIRHSGRMSSSVIEVAVDPTRVHPTRPHIHIAEMPSLSVALFPGQTIRVRSQSDALATGIARVWEINRMHRLIYLTIDWDG
;
A
#
# COMPACT_ATOMS: atom_id res chain seq x y z
N MET A 1 -5.04 42.23 -14.33
CA MET A 1 -5.42 40.83 -14.58
C MET A 1 -4.19 39.96 -14.37
N SER A 2 -4.02 39.39 -13.17
CA SER A 2 -2.92 38.47 -12.88
C SER A 2 -3.51 37.08 -12.68
N ALA A 3 -3.31 36.21 -13.67
CA ALA A 3 -3.71 34.81 -13.58
C ALA A 3 -2.66 34.07 -12.74
N ILE A 4 -2.99 33.80 -11.48
CA ILE A 4 -2.23 32.89 -10.63
C ILE A 4 -2.41 31.49 -11.23
N ARG A 5 -1.40 31.03 -11.98
CA ARG A 5 -1.28 29.61 -12.30
C ARG A 5 -0.93 28.90 -11.01
N HIS A 6 -1.94 28.34 -10.34
CA HIS A 6 -1.70 27.24 -9.43
C HIS A 6 -1.18 26.07 -10.27
N SER A 7 0.14 26.01 -10.49
CA SER A 7 0.82 24.73 -10.65
C SER A 7 0.75 24.02 -9.29
N GLY A 8 -0.45 23.50 -8.99
CA GLY A 8 -0.63 22.54 -7.93
C GLY A 8 0.25 21.35 -8.26
N ARG A 9 1.45 21.33 -7.69
CA ARG A 9 2.23 20.11 -7.50
C ARG A 9 1.26 19.14 -6.85
N MET A 10 0.68 18.22 -7.63
CA MET A 10 0.04 17.04 -7.07
C MET A 10 1.12 16.43 -6.18
N SER A 11 0.98 16.62 -4.87
CA SER A 11 1.66 15.81 -3.89
C SER A 11 1.08 14.41 -4.11
N SER A 12 1.66 13.68 -5.05
CA SER A 12 1.47 12.25 -5.19
C SER A 12 2.06 11.64 -3.93
N SER A 13 1.30 11.69 -2.84
CA SER A 13 1.63 11.00 -1.61
C SER A 13 1.61 9.51 -1.95
N VAL A 14 2.78 8.98 -2.30
CA VAL A 14 2.96 7.54 -2.48
C VAL A 14 2.70 6.91 -1.14
N ILE A 15 1.67 6.07 -1.08
CA ILE A 15 1.32 5.33 0.13
C ILE A 15 2.31 4.19 0.22
N GLU A 16 3.16 4.22 1.25
CA GLU A 16 4.08 3.14 1.57
C GLU A 16 3.52 2.33 2.73
N VAL A 17 3.34 1.02 2.52
CA VAL A 17 2.90 0.08 3.54
C VAL A 17 4.04 -0.89 3.85
N ALA A 18 4.35 -1.04 5.14
CA ALA A 18 5.30 -2.04 5.59
C ALA A 18 4.61 -3.40 5.66
N VAL A 19 5.18 -4.41 5.02
CA VAL A 19 4.61 -5.75 4.93
C VAL A 19 5.59 -6.78 5.46
N ASP A 20 5.11 -7.69 6.31
CA ASP A 20 5.82 -8.93 6.60
C ASP A 20 5.59 -9.91 5.44
N PRO A 21 6.63 -10.25 4.65
CA PRO A 21 6.47 -11.11 3.46
C PRO A 21 6.01 -12.53 3.81
N THR A 22 6.19 -12.98 5.05
CA THR A 22 5.79 -14.32 5.50
C THR A 22 4.32 -14.40 5.88
N ARG A 23 3.67 -13.25 6.12
CA ARG A 23 2.28 -13.18 6.54
C ARG A 23 1.34 -13.22 5.33
N VAL A 24 0.96 -14.42 4.94
CA VAL A 24 0.06 -14.69 3.80
C VAL A 24 -1.30 -15.25 4.23
N HIS A 25 -2.30 -15.11 3.38
CA HIS A 25 -3.64 -15.64 3.62
C HIS A 25 -3.63 -17.18 3.64
N PRO A 26 -4.27 -17.83 4.62
CA PRO A 26 -4.11 -19.27 4.87
C PRO A 26 -4.55 -20.17 3.70
N THR A 27 -5.54 -19.74 2.93
CA THR A 27 -6.05 -20.47 1.75
C THR A 27 -5.65 -19.84 0.42
N ARG A 28 -4.90 -18.72 0.43
CA ARG A 28 -4.53 -17.96 -0.77
C ARG A 28 -3.10 -17.43 -0.62
N PRO A 29 -2.08 -18.26 -0.92
CA PRO A 29 -0.69 -17.95 -0.58
C PRO A 29 -0.11 -16.74 -1.33
N HIS A 30 -0.74 -16.30 -2.43
CA HIS A 30 -0.37 -15.10 -3.18
C HIS A 30 -0.95 -13.79 -2.60
N ILE A 31 -1.78 -13.88 -1.55
CA ILE A 31 -2.35 -12.71 -0.87
C ILE A 31 -1.58 -12.49 0.42
N HIS A 32 -0.89 -11.36 0.51
CA HIS A 32 -0.21 -10.89 1.71
C HIS A 32 -1.18 -10.11 2.59
N ILE A 33 -0.97 -10.20 3.91
CA ILE A 33 -1.76 -9.49 4.91
C ILE A 33 -0.87 -8.43 5.55
N ALA A 34 -1.26 -7.17 5.39
CA ALA A 34 -0.57 -6.04 5.99
C ALA A 34 -1.46 -5.34 7.01
N GLU A 35 -0.84 -4.68 7.98
CA GLU A 35 -1.56 -3.78 8.87
C GLU A 35 -1.94 -2.50 8.12
N MET A 36 -3.12 -1.98 8.45
CA MET A 36 -3.59 -0.72 7.90
C MET A 36 -2.77 0.45 8.47
N PRO A 37 -2.18 1.32 7.63
CA PRO A 37 -1.38 2.44 8.08
C PRO A 37 -2.21 3.40 8.94
N SER A 38 -1.60 3.99 9.96
CA SER A 38 -2.26 4.87 10.91
C SER A 38 -2.72 6.19 10.26
N LEU A 39 -4.04 6.26 10.01
CA LEU A 39 -4.94 7.42 9.86
C LEU A 39 -4.49 8.62 8.99
N SER A 40 -4.99 8.59 7.75
CA SER A 40 -5.44 9.69 6.86
C SER A 40 -5.38 9.25 5.38
N VAL A 41 -4.90 8.03 5.14
CA VAL A 41 -4.81 7.46 3.81
C VAL A 41 -6.12 6.77 3.45
N ALA A 42 -6.81 7.32 2.46
CA ALA A 42 -7.92 6.65 1.82
C ALA A 42 -7.39 5.51 0.95
N LEU A 43 -7.50 4.28 1.47
CA LEU A 43 -7.24 3.05 0.72
C LEU A 43 -8.52 2.52 0.10
N PHE A 44 -8.42 2.04 -1.13
CA PHE A 44 -9.53 1.45 -1.88
C PHE A 44 -9.15 0.11 -2.50
N PRO A 45 -10.07 -0.86 -2.58
CA PRO A 45 -9.87 -2.06 -3.41
C PRO A 45 -9.52 -1.68 -4.85
N GLY A 46 -8.57 -2.41 -5.43
CA GLY A 46 -8.02 -2.18 -6.76
C GLY A 46 -6.92 -1.12 -6.83
N GLN A 47 -6.70 -0.33 -5.78
CA GLN A 47 -5.64 0.69 -5.73
C GLN A 47 -4.26 0.06 -5.76
N THR A 48 -3.35 0.67 -6.52
CA THR A 48 -1.93 0.34 -6.52
C THR A 48 -1.19 1.21 -5.50
N ILE A 49 -0.38 0.58 -4.65
CA ILE A 49 0.42 1.23 -3.60
C ILE A 49 1.86 0.73 -3.65
N ARG A 50 2.77 1.46 -3.01
CA ARG A 50 4.13 0.98 -2.80
C ARG A 50 4.19 0.22 -1.48
N VAL A 51 4.99 -0.83 -1.45
CA VAL A 51 5.25 -1.60 -0.23
C VAL A 51 6.74 -1.71 0.01
N ARG A 52 7.09 -1.91 1.28
CA ARG A 52 8.43 -2.20 1.74
C ARG A 52 8.38 -3.41 2.66
N SER A 53 9.37 -4.28 2.59
CA SER A 53 9.47 -5.39 3.53
C SER A 53 9.78 -4.87 4.94
N GLN A 54 9.20 -5.50 5.96
CA GLN A 54 9.55 -5.28 7.36
C GLN A 54 10.88 -5.94 7.73
N SER A 55 11.22 -7.07 7.09
CA SER A 55 12.44 -7.83 7.36
C SER A 55 13.65 -7.31 6.59
N ASP A 56 13.43 -6.64 5.46
CA ASP A 56 14.47 -6.03 4.62
C ASP A 56 14.01 -4.65 4.15
N ALA A 57 14.61 -3.59 4.69
CA ALA A 57 14.23 -2.22 4.35
C ALA A 57 14.59 -1.82 2.91
N LEU A 58 15.49 -2.56 2.25
CA LEU A 58 15.88 -2.33 0.85
C LEU A 58 14.92 -3.01 -0.13
N ALA A 59 14.26 -4.08 0.29
CA ALA A 59 13.26 -4.76 -0.53
C ALA A 59 11.97 -3.91 -0.61
N THR A 60 11.74 -3.31 -1.78
CA THR A 60 10.50 -2.61 -2.10
C THR A 60 9.72 -3.33 -3.17
N GLY A 61 8.43 -3.02 -3.29
CA GLY A 61 7.60 -3.58 -4.33
C GLY A 61 6.37 -2.73 -4.58
N ILE A 62 5.58 -3.17 -5.56
CA ILE A 62 4.29 -2.60 -5.88
C ILE A 62 3.21 -3.61 -5.50
N ALA A 63 2.21 -3.12 -4.77
CA ALA A 63 1.10 -3.95 -4.34
C ALA A 63 -0.22 -3.44 -4.88
N ARG A 64 -1.13 -4.37 -5.20
CA ARG A 64 -2.52 -4.08 -5.50
C ARG A 64 -3.39 -4.45 -4.30
N VAL A 65 -4.20 -3.51 -3.84
CA VAL A 65 -5.15 -3.72 -2.75
C VAL A 65 -6.28 -4.61 -3.24
N TRP A 66 -6.48 -5.74 -2.60
CA TRP A 66 -7.57 -6.67 -2.94
C TRP A 66 -8.80 -6.42 -2.05
N GLU A 67 -8.60 -6.39 -0.74
CA GLU A 67 -9.67 -6.18 0.24
C GLU A 67 -9.13 -5.36 1.42
N ILE A 68 -10.03 -4.62 2.09
CA ILE A 68 -9.71 -3.86 3.29
C ILE A 68 -10.66 -4.29 4.40
N ASN A 69 -10.10 -4.89 5.45
CA ASN A 69 -10.85 -5.22 6.66
C ASN A 69 -10.67 -4.10 7.69
N ARG A 70 -11.63 -3.19 7.73
CA ARG A 70 -11.60 -2.03 8.66
C ARG A 70 -11.81 -2.42 10.12
N MET A 71 -12.51 -3.53 10.38
CA MET A 71 -12.77 -4.03 11.74
C MET A 71 -11.47 -4.51 12.40
N HIS A 72 -10.64 -5.25 11.67
CA HIS A 72 -9.36 -5.78 12.16
C HIS A 72 -8.15 -4.92 11.77
N ARG A 73 -8.37 -3.79 11.09
CA ARG A 73 -7.32 -2.90 10.57
C ARG A 73 -6.30 -3.64 9.69
N LEU A 74 -6.78 -4.48 8.79
CA LEU A 74 -5.95 -5.25 7.85
C LEU A 74 -6.21 -4.84 6.40
N ILE A 75 -5.16 -4.98 5.58
CA ILE A 75 -5.23 -4.84 4.14
C ILE A 75 -4.72 -6.14 3.53
N TYR A 76 -5.46 -6.65 2.55
CA TYR A 76 -5.08 -7.81 1.75
C TYR A 76 -4.50 -7.34 0.43
N LEU A 77 -3.30 -7.80 0.09
CA LEU A 77 -2.48 -7.28 -0.99
C LEU A 77 -1.97 -8.41 -1.88
N THR A 78 -1.93 -8.19 -3.19
CA THR A 78 -1.04 -8.96 -4.07
C THR A 78 0.21 -8.12 -4.32
N ILE A 79 1.40 -8.68 -4.09
CA ILE A 79 2.67 -7.93 -4.14
C ILE A 79 3.53 -8.45 -5.28
N ASP A 80 4.09 -7.51 -6.04
CA ASP A 80 5.18 -7.73 -6.98
C ASP A 80 6.42 -7.04 -6.41
N TRP A 81 7.43 -7.82 -6.03
CA TRP A 81 8.66 -7.30 -5.40
C TRP A 81 9.67 -6.91 -6.48
N ASP A 82 10.31 -5.76 -6.29
CA ASP A 82 11.48 -5.38 -7.10
C ASP A 82 12.66 -6.23 -6.61
N GLY A 83 13.12 -7.17 -7.44
CA GLY A 83 14.18 -8.14 -7.11
C GLY A 83 15.58 -7.55 -6.99
#